data_AF-A0A0W0TLJ3-F1
#
_entry.id   AF-A0A0W0TLJ3-F1
#
_cell.length_a   1.000
_cell.length_b   1.000
_cell.length_c   1.000
_cell.angle_alpha   90.00
_cell.angle_beta   90.00
_cell.angle_gamma   90.00
#
_symmetry.space_group_name_H-M   'P 1'
#
loop_
_entity.id
_entity.type
_entity.pdbx_description
1 polymer ?
#
loop_
_entity_poly.entity_id
_entity_poly.type
_entity_poly.pdbx_seq_one_letter_code
_entity_poly.pdbx_strand_id
1 'polypeptide(L)'
;MSKRIFFVAGLLASLFLGACARDLPAGEYDTSEVGKIKQVASGTIISKRAVKFHSKTQEQSTAANPGTEFVDGGKGFVYVVKLNSGTIVSVAQAEDLKLKVGQRVLVVYGRHTRILPDNSRVD
;
A
#
# COMPACT_ATOMS: atom_id res chain seq x y z
N MET A 1 -16.40 52.89 2.76
CA MET A 1 -16.71 51.76 1.88
C MET A 1 -15.65 50.63 1.91
N SER A 2 -14.56 50.76 2.69
CA SER A 2 -13.42 49.82 2.68
C SER A 2 -13.54 48.61 3.62
N LYS A 3 -14.37 48.65 4.68
CA LYS A 3 -14.47 47.55 5.66
C LYS A 3 -15.13 46.27 5.13
N ARG A 4 -15.99 46.38 4.09
CA ARG A 4 -16.64 45.20 3.49
C ARG A 4 -15.73 44.41 2.55
N ILE A 5 -14.71 45.06 1.98
CA ILE A 5 -13.75 44.44 1.05
C ILE A 5 -12.74 43.56 1.80
N PHE A 6 -12.30 43.97 2.99
CA PHE A 6 -11.43 43.14 3.83
C PHE A 6 -12.12 41.85 4.31
N PHE A 7 -13.44 41.88 4.55
CA PHE A 7 -14.20 40.69 4.96
C PHE A 7 -14.41 39.69 3.81
N VAL A 8 -14.57 40.17 2.57
CA VAL A 8 -14.71 39.31 1.38
C VAL A 8 -13.38 38.69 0.98
N ALA A 9 -12.26 39.42 1.12
CA ALA A 9 -10.92 38.87 0.86
C ALA A 9 -10.53 37.77 1.88
N GLY A 10 -10.93 37.91 3.15
CA GLY A 10 -10.69 36.88 4.17
C GLY A 10 -11.54 35.61 3.98
N LEU A 11 -12.76 35.75 3.45
CA LEU A 11 -13.70 34.64 3.26
C LEU A 11 -13.49 33.87 1.94
N LEU A 12 -12.82 34.48 0.95
CA LEU A 12 -12.44 33.83 -0.31
C LEU A 12 -11.12 33.04 -0.21
N ALA A 13 -10.27 33.37 0.77
CA ALA A 13 -8.99 32.71 1.01
C ALA A 13 -9.11 31.33 1.71
N SER A 14 -10.27 31.02 2.30
CA SER A 14 -10.53 29.75 2.99
C SER A 14 -11.08 28.64 2.08
N LEU A 15 -11.36 28.92 0.80
CA LEU A 15 -12.07 28.00 -0.09
C LEU A 15 -11.19 27.22 -1.10
N PHE A 16 -9.86 27.27 -0.97
CA PHE A 16 -8.94 26.61 -1.92
C PHE A 16 -8.07 25.49 -1.34
N LEU A 17 -8.22 25.12 -0.06
CA LEU A 17 -7.38 24.09 0.56
C LEU A 17 -8.06 22.72 0.69
N GLY A 18 -9.09 22.47 -0.13
CA GLY A 18 -9.67 21.14 -0.33
C GLY A 18 -8.79 20.26 -1.22
N ALA A 19 -7.54 20.04 -0.87
CA ALA A 19 -6.74 18.99 -1.47
C ALA A 19 -7.23 17.66 -0.91
N CYS A 20 -8.09 16.95 -1.65
CA CYS A 20 -8.46 15.59 -1.32
C CYS A 20 -7.20 14.72 -1.37
N ALA A 21 -6.59 14.50 -0.20
CA ALA A 21 -5.57 13.48 0.00
C ALA A 21 -6.23 12.12 -0.30
N ARG A 22 -5.92 11.55 -1.46
CA ARG A 22 -6.38 10.21 -1.84
C ARG A 22 -5.41 9.20 -1.23
N ASP A 23 -5.54 8.99 0.07
CA ASP A 23 -4.98 7.80 0.72
C ASP A 23 -5.84 6.61 0.29
N LEU A 24 -5.45 5.97 -0.80
CA LEU A 24 -6.10 4.74 -1.25
C LEU A 24 -5.76 3.64 -0.23
N PRO A 25 -6.75 3.07 0.47
CA PRO A 25 -6.50 2.00 1.42
C PRO A 25 -5.98 0.74 0.70
N ALA A 26 -5.21 -0.08 1.44
CA ALA A 26 -4.68 -1.33 0.94
C ALA A 26 -5.83 -2.29 0.59
N GLY A 27 -6.18 -2.36 -0.70
CA GLY A 27 -7.28 -3.20 -1.19
C GLY A 27 -7.92 -2.68 -2.47
N GLU A 28 -7.88 -1.37 -2.71
CA GLU A 28 -8.47 -0.76 -3.91
C GLU A 28 -7.56 -0.91 -5.14
N TYR A 29 -8.19 -1.14 -6.29
CA TYR A 29 -7.53 -1.08 -7.60
C TYR A 29 -7.72 0.31 -8.17
N ASP A 30 -6.66 0.87 -8.73
CA ASP A 30 -6.77 2.11 -9.48
C ASP A 30 -7.66 1.87 -10.71
N THR A 31 -8.66 2.72 -10.94
CA THR A 31 -9.52 2.63 -12.13
C THR A 31 -8.73 2.67 -13.44
N SER A 32 -7.52 3.24 -13.43
CA SER A 32 -6.59 3.25 -14.56
C SER A 32 -5.90 1.92 -14.83
N GLU A 33 -6.01 0.94 -13.93
CA GLU A 33 -5.51 -0.42 -14.10
C GLU A 33 -6.59 -1.40 -14.60
N VAL A 34 -7.85 -0.98 -14.67
CA VAL A 34 -8.94 -1.84 -15.15
C VAL A 34 -8.71 -2.20 -16.62
N GLY A 35 -8.79 -3.50 -16.94
CA GLY A 35 -8.59 -4.03 -18.29
C GLY A 35 -7.13 -4.20 -18.72
N LYS A 36 -6.15 -3.87 -17.87
CA LYS A 36 -4.73 -4.09 -18.16
C LYS A 36 -4.27 -5.46 -17.64
N ILE A 37 -3.54 -6.20 -18.49
CA ILE A 37 -2.89 -7.44 -18.10
C ILE A 37 -1.71 -7.11 -17.16
N LYS A 38 -1.61 -7.84 -16.04
CA LYS A 38 -0.48 -7.79 -15.14
C LYS A 38 0.47 -8.96 -15.41
N GLN A 39 1.76 -8.71 -15.26
CA GLN A 39 2.74 -9.79 -15.30
C GLN A 39 2.64 -10.62 -14.02
N VAL A 40 2.64 -11.94 -14.16
CA VAL A 40 2.56 -12.89 -13.04
C VAL A 40 3.68 -13.91 -13.14
N ALA A 41 4.34 -14.20 -12.03
CA ALA A 41 5.35 -15.26 -11.94
C ALA A 41 4.96 -16.29 -10.87
N SER A 42 5.00 -17.57 -11.21
CA SER A 42 4.79 -18.66 -10.26
C SER A 42 6.06 -18.99 -9.49
N GLY A 43 5.91 -19.39 -8.22
CA GLY A 43 7.02 -19.82 -7.39
C GLY A 43 6.57 -20.52 -6.11
N THR A 44 7.54 -20.78 -5.23
CA THR A 44 7.32 -21.40 -3.92
C THR A 44 7.84 -20.50 -2.81
N ILE A 45 7.06 -20.33 -1.75
CA ILE A 45 7.51 -19.61 -0.55
C ILE A 45 8.64 -20.41 0.11
N ILE A 46 9.82 -19.81 0.24
CA ILE A 46 10.97 -20.40 0.92
C ILE A 46 11.21 -19.80 2.30
N SER A 47 10.64 -18.62 2.59
CA SER A 47 10.67 -18.01 3.93
C SER A 47 9.48 -17.08 4.15
N LYS A 48 9.03 -16.98 5.41
CA LYS A 48 7.96 -16.09 5.86
C LYS A 48 8.36 -15.48 7.20
N ARG A 49 8.22 -14.16 7.36
CA ARG A 49 8.41 -13.48 8.65
C ARG A 49 7.32 -12.45 8.90
N ALA A 50 6.87 -12.33 10.15
CA ALA A 50 5.98 -11.25 10.56
C ALA A 50 6.75 -9.92 10.65
N VAL A 51 6.11 -8.83 10.23
CA VAL A 51 6.67 -7.47 10.28
C VAL A 51 5.61 -6.47 10.76
N LYS A 52 6.08 -5.31 11.23
CA LYS A 52 5.24 -4.13 11.47
C LYS A 52 5.59 -3.08 10.42
N PHE A 53 4.57 -2.55 9.78
CA PHE A 53 4.70 -1.41 8.88
C PHE A 53 4.63 -0.13 9.69
N HIS A 54 5.37 0.88 9.25
CA HIS A 54 5.31 2.21 9.82
C HIS A 54 5.01 3.16 8.65
N SER A 55 3.95 3.95 8.77
CA SER A 55 3.70 5.01 7.80
C SER A 55 4.32 6.29 8.33
N LYS A 56 5.19 6.90 7.52
CA LYS A 56 5.53 8.31 7.71
C LYS A 56 4.35 9.11 7.18
N THR A 57 3.53 9.64 8.07
CA THR A 57 2.53 10.63 7.69
C THR A 57 3.30 11.78 7.05
N GLN A 58 3.14 12.00 5.74
CA GLN A 58 3.64 13.23 5.14
C GLN A 58 2.81 14.36 5.75
N GLU A 59 3.42 15.08 6.68
CA GLU A 59 2.78 16.10 7.50
C GLU A 59 2.08 17.16 6.63
N GLN A 60 0.76 17.24 6.76
CA GLN A 60 0.14 18.55 6.88
C GLN A 60 0.09 18.87 8.37
N SER A 61 0.94 19.82 8.76
CA SER A 61 1.29 20.20 10.12
C SER A 61 0.05 20.53 10.96
N THR A 62 -0.22 19.77 12.01
CA THR A 62 -0.96 20.28 13.17
C THR A 62 -0.44 19.61 14.43
N ALA A 63 0.56 20.25 15.05
CA ALA A 63 0.96 20.15 16.46
C ALA A 63 0.80 18.78 17.15
N ALA A 64 1.39 17.71 16.59
CA ALA A 64 1.69 16.51 17.36
C ALA A 64 3.13 16.61 17.92
N ASN A 65 3.32 16.19 19.16
CA ASN A 65 4.57 16.35 19.93
C ASN A 65 5.81 15.89 19.14
N PRO A 66 6.93 16.67 19.16
CA PRO A 66 8.19 16.27 18.54
C PRO A 66 8.66 14.95 19.17
N GLY A 67 8.75 13.90 18.35
CA GLY A 67 9.19 12.56 18.77
C GLY A 67 8.27 11.39 18.45
N THR A 68 7.14 11.59 17.74
CA THR A 68 6.21 10.50 17.36
C THR A 68 5.86 10.49 15.86
N GLU A 69 6.87 10.67 14.99
CA GLU A 69 6.71 10.73 13.51
C GLU A 69 6.29 9.42 12.82
N PHE A 70 6.11 8.34 13.58
CA PHE A 70 5.74 7.03 13.05
C PHE A 70 4.32 6.66 13.49
N VAL A 71 3.40 6.63 12.53
CA VAL A 71 2.07 6.06 12.75
C VAL A 71 2.17 4.54 12.54
N ASP A 72 1.52 3.75 13.39
CA ASP A 72 1.45 2.29 13.27
C ASP A 72 0.79 1.94 11.93
N GLY A 73 1.60 1.53 10.96
CA GLY A 73 1.18 1.17 9.60
C GLY A 73 0.55 -0.21 9.52
N GLY A 74 0.33 -0.86 10.67
CA GLY A 74 -0.26 -2.17 10.78
C GLY A 74 0.76 -3.31 10.75
N LYS A 75 0.28 -4.53 11.01
CA LYS A 75 1.08 -5.76 10.96
C LYS A 75 0.96 -6.39 9.58
N GLY A 76 1.94 -7.21 9.22
CA GLY A 76 1.80 -8.13 8.09
C GLY A 76 2.98 -9.06 7.97
N PHE A 77 3.26 -9.52 6.76
CA PHE A 77 4.29 -10.51 6.49
C PHE A 77 5.19 -10.11 5.33
N VAL A 78 6.46 -10.51 5.43
CA VAL A 78 7.38 -10.55 4.29
C VAL A 78 7.57 -12.00 3.89
N TYR A 79 7.34 -12.28 2.62
CA TYR A 79 7.53 -13.59 2.02
C TYR A 79 8.72 -13.54 1.07
N VAL A 80 9.61 -14.52 1.20
CA VAL A 80 10.66 -14.78 0.21
C VAL A 80 10.20 -15.93 -0.66
N VAL A 81 10.15 -15.69 -1.96
CA VAL A 81 9.66 -16.64 -2.96
C VAL A 81 10.78 -16.98 -3.91
N LYS A 82 11.04 -18.27 -4.10
CA LYS A 82 11.84 -18.77 -5.21
C LYS A 82 10.91 -18.94 -6.40
N LEU A 83 11.06 -18.09 -7.40
CA LEU A 83 10.32 -18.19 -8.66
C LEU A 83 10.75 -19.44 -9.43
N ASN A 84 9.88 -19.94 -10.30
CA ASN A 84 10.19 -21.10 -11.16
C ASN A 84 11.36 -20.81 -12.12
N SER A 85 11.64 -19.54 -12.42
CA SER A 85 12.83 -19.10 -13.15
C SER A 85 14.14 -19.29 -12.39
N GLY A 86 14.08 -19.62 -11.09
CA GLY A 86 15.23 -19.68 -10.18
C GLY A 86 15.52 -18.36 -9.46
N THR A 87 14.95 -17.25 -9.90
CA THR A 87 15.07 -15.93 -9.26
C THR A 87 14.44 -15.94 -7.87
N ILE A 88 15.05 -15.25 -6.91
CA ILE A 88 14.51 -15.08 -5.56
C ILE A 88 13.98 -13.65 -5.41
N VAL A 89 12.74 -13.51 -4.95
CA VAL A 89 12.10 -12.22 -4.71
C VAL A 89 11.57 -12.13 -3.28
N SER A 90 11.52 -10.92 -2.74
CA SER A 90 10.93 -10.62 -1.43
C SER A 90 9.76 -9.67 -1.60
N VAL A 91 8.60 -10.01 -1.05
CA VAL A 91 7.38 -9.19 -1.12
C VAL A 91 6.80 -9.00 0.29
N ALA A 92 6.52 -7.75 0.65
CA ALA A 92 5.86 -7.40 1.89
C ALA A 92 4.36 -7.18 1.66
N GLN A 93 3.51 -7.73 2.53
CA GLN A 93 2.06 -7.63 2.42
C GLN A 93 1.44 -7.47 3.81
N ALA A 94 0.51 -6.52 3.94
CA ALA A 94 -0.17 -6.23 5.20
C ALA A 94 -1.21 -7.30 5.59
N GLU A 95 -1.82 -7.95 4.59
CA GLU A 95 -2.86 -8.96 4.82
C GLU A 95 -2.28 -10.30 5.31
N ASP A 96 -2.94 -10.92 6.30
CA ASP A 96 -2.65 -12.31 6.69
C ASP A 96 -3.41 -13.30 5.82
N LEU A 97 -2.82 -13.64 4.67
CA LEU A 97 -3.34 -14.66 3.77
C LEU A 97 -3.19 -16.10 4.30
N LYS A 98 -2.69 -16.31 5.52
CA LYS A 98 -2.41 -17.62 6.12
C LYS A 98 -1.51 -18.54 5.27
N LEU A 99 -0.75 -17.96 4.34
CA LEU A 99 0.19 -18.69 3.49
C LEU A 99 1.31 -19.31 4.31
N LYS A 100 1.80 -20.48 3.89
CA LYS A 100 2.84 -21.26 4.58
C LYS A 100 4.12 -21.36 3.75
N VAL A 101 5.25 -21.58 4.43
CA VAL A 101 6.50 -21.97 3.74
C VAL A 101 6.29 -23.30 3.03
N GLY A 102 6.82 -23.43 1.81
CA GLY A 102 6.59 -24.56 0.91
C GLY A 102 5.35 -24.43 0.03
N GLN A 103 4.48 -23.46 0.31
CA GLN A 103 3.28 -23.25 -0.50
C GLN A 103 3.62 -22.63 -1.86
N ARG A 104 2.95 -23.13 -2.90
CA ARG A 104 2.98 -22.58 -4.26
C ARG A 104 2.16 -21.30 -4.33
N VAL A 105 2.73 -20.29 -4.96
CA VAL A 105 2.16 -18.95 -5.02
C VAL A 105 2.41 -18.29 -6.37
N LEU A 106 1.59 -17.28 -6.63
CA LEU A 106 1.72 -16.36 -7.75
C LEU A 106 2.20 -15.01 -7.20
N VAL A 107 3.25 -14.46 -7.80
CA VAL A 107 3.72 -13.09 -7.59
C VAL A 107 3.16 -12.25 -8.71
N VAL A 108 2.24 -11.34 -8.38
CA VAL A 108 1.60 -10.44 -9.33
C VAL A 108 2.30 -9.08 -9.28
N TYR A 109 2.92 -8.69 -10.40
CA TYR A 109 3.61 -7.41 -10.54
C TYR A 109 2.63 -6.29 -10.93
N GLY A 110 2.92 -5.07 -10.49
CA GLY A 110 2.14 -3.87 -10.81
C GLY A 110 2.51 -2.71 -9.90
N ARG A 111 1.63 -1.70 -9.78
CA ARG A 111 1.83 -0.58 -8.82
C ARG A 111 1.97 -1.06 -7.38
N HIS A 112 1.25 -2.13 -7.04
CA HIS A 112 1.42 -2.86 -5.79
C HIS A 112 1.65 -4.33 -6.11
N THR A 113 2.84 -4.83 -5.77
CA THR A 113 3.15 -6.26 -5.86
C THR A 113 2.37 -7.02 -4.80
N ARG A 114 1.76 -8.15 -5.19
CA ARG A 114 1.00 -9.00 -4.27
C ARG A 114 1.37 -10.47 -4.45
N ILE A 115 1.27 -11.23 -3.37
CA ILE A 115 1.40 -12.69 -3.39
C ILE A 115 0.02 -13.31 -3.24
N LEU A 116 -0.30 -14.28 -4.08
CA LEU A 116 -1.56 -15.02 -4.08
C LEU A 116 -1.29 -16.53 -4.00
N PRO A 117 -2.16 -17.32 -3.36
CA PRO A 117 -2.09 -18.77 -3.44
C PRO A 117 -2.25 -19.23 -4.91
N ASP A 118 -1.41 -20.18 -5.34
CA ASP A 118 -1.50 -20.80 -6.65
C ASP A 118 -2.40 -22.05 -6.57
N ASN A 119 -3.69 -21.87 -6.85
CA ASN A 119 -4.69 -22.95 -6.83
C ASN A 119 -4.86 -23.64 -8.19
N SER A 120 -4.00 -23.36 -9.18
CA SER A 120 -4.18 -23.91 -10.54
C SER A 120 -3.82 -25.40 -10.65
N ARG A 121 -3.20 -25.98 -9.61
CA ARG A 121 -2.98 -27.42 -9.49
C ARG A 121 -4.22 -28.02 -8.86
N VAL A 122 -5.15 -28.48 -9.69
CA VAL A 122 -6.09 -29.53 -9.29
C VAL A 122 -5.26 -30.82 -9.30
N ASP A 123 -4.97 -31.34 -8.11
CA ASP A 123 -4.48 -32.70 -7.93
C ASP A 123 -5.56 -33.74 -8.25
#